data_AF-A0A255HDJ1-F1
#
_entry.id   AF-A0A255HDJ1-F1
#
_cell.length_a   1.000
_cell.length_b   1.000
_cell.length_c   1.000
_cell.angle_alpha   90.00
_cell.angle_beta   90.00
_cell.angle_gamma   90.00
#
_symmetry.space_group_name_H-M   'P 1'
#
loop_
_entity.id
_entity.type
_entity.pdbx_description
1 polymer ?
#
loop_
_entity_poly.entity_id
_entity_poly.type
_entity_poly.pdbx_seq_one_letter_code
_entity_poly.pdbx_strand_id
1 'polypeptide(L)'
;SGTVSNSYASGAVTGTNTVGGLVGVNSGALTNNYATGAVTGSSNTGGLAGASGGSDSGNFWDLTTSSINTSAAGTGLSTTAMKSTASYTAAAWDLSSTWIVYDSNTYPLLRAFMTPLQVTFASNASKTYDGTSNWAALGATFSNPNAVLSGTLNYGAAGSAVNAGTYAITAGGLYSGQRGYAINSNAATLTINKLGVTLSGATVDTRTYDGTTAATLSGGSLVGLLSQDNGNVAFATGTFDTKDAGSGKTVTAIVTGSASGNYAVTANAMTGTITPKALTVSGMAATTRQYDGGTAATMTGGSLTGLIGGETLSLGTSAGAYADKNAGAGKAVTVTAGVLADGSGLASNYTVTAPTDVTGTITAKTLTWTNLAVDNKEYDGNATAAINNGSITAGLISGETLASGPTAAFADKNAGNNKTVTVHTTLGNGGGGGLASNYTLADTTVLASITPKALTVTGAAAGSKVYDGTLAASITGGTLSGMINGESLNLGALSGAFAD
;
A
#
# COMPACT_ATOMS: atom_id res chain seq x y z
N SER A 1 50.85 -29.87 -44.31
CA SER A 1 49.83 -29.79 -43.24
C SER A 1 50.43 -30.42 -41.99
N GLY A 2 50.46 -29.69 -40.87
CA GLY A 2 50.96 -30.16 -39.58
C GLY A 2 50.47 -29.28 -38.44
N THR A 3 50.53 -29.80 -37.22
CA THR A 3 50.16 -29.03 -36.01
C THR A 3 51.37 -28.25 -35.51
N VAL A 4 51.20 -26.94 -35.32
CA VAL A 4 52.16 -26.09 -34.62
C VAL A 4 51.49 -25.64 -33.33
N SER A 5 52.09 -25.98 -32.19
CA SER A 5 51.52 -25.63 -30.90
C SER A 5 52.57 -25.23 -29.88
N ASN A 6 52.19 -24.33 -28.96
CA ASN A 6 53.06 -23.85 -27.89
C ASN A 6 54.44 -23.41 -28.40
N SER A 7 54.46 -22.68 -29.52
CA SER A 7 55.67 -22.25 -30.22
C SER A 7 55.70 -20.74 -30.40
N TYR A 8 56.89 -20.17 -30.56
CA TYR A 8 57.03 -18.74 -30.82
C TYR A 8 58.18 -18.39 -31.75
N ALA A 9 58.07 -17.22 -32.38
CA ALA A 9 59.12 -16.62 -33.18
C ALA A 9 59.32 -15.14 -32.81
N SER A 10 60.57 -14.75 -32.59
CA SER A 10 60.94 -13.36 -32.26
C SER A 10 61.97 -12.74 -33.20
N GLY A 11 62.52 -13.54 -34.12
CA GLY A 11 63.45 -13.06 -35.15
C GLY A 11 62.71 -12.38 -36.30
N ALA A 12 63.38 -11.45 -36.97
CA ALA A 12 62.83 -10.81 -38.17
C ALA A 12 62.70 -11.83 -39.32
N VAL A 13 61.59 -11.76 -40.06
CA VAL A 13 61.30 -12.62 -41.21
C VAL A 13 61.13 -11.76 -42.45
N THR A 14 61.95 -12.03 -43.47
CA THR A 14 61.86 -11.36 -44.78
C THR A 14 61.63 -12.39 -45.88
N GLY A 15 60.64 -12.15 -46.75
CA GLY A 15 60.35 -13.02 -47.88
C GLY A 15 59.64 -12.27 -49.01
N THR A 16 59.32 -12.97 -50.09
CA THR A 16 58.66 -12.37 -51.27
C THR A 16 57.19 -12.80 -51.39
N ASN A 17 56.92 -14.10 -51.27
CA ASN A 17 55.58 -14.68 -51.41
C ASN A 17 55.17 -15.42 -50.13
N THR A 18 53.98 -15.11 -49.62
CA THR A 18 53.31 -15.75 -48.48
C THR A 18 54.19 -15.84 -47.23
N VAL A 19 54.34 -14.72 -46.54
CA VAL A 19 55.28 -14.52 -45.43
C VAL A 19 54.52 -14.42 -44.12
N GLY A 20 54.86 -15.24 -43.13
CA GLY A 20 54.29 -15.14 -41.78
C GLY A 20 55.37 -15.00 -40.73
N GLY A 21 55.09 -14.26 -39.66
CA GLY A 21 56.05 -14.06 -38.56
C GLY A 21 56.43 -15.36 -37.83
N LEU A 22 55.56 -16.37 -37.84
CA LEU A 22 55.86 -17.72 -37.35
C LEU A 22 55.80 -18.76 -38.47
N VAL A 23 54.79 -18.68 -39.34
CA VAL A 23 54.52 -19.70 -40.36
C VAL A 23 54.18 -19.06 -41.71
N GLY A 24 54.91 -19.41 -42.77
CA GLY A 24 54.54 -18.97 -44.13
C GLY A 24 53.17 -19.52 -44.56
N VAL A 25 53.07 -20.83 -44.76
CA VAL A 25 51.83 -21.53 -45.16
C VAL A 25 51.58 -22.72 -44.23
N ASN A 26 50.37 -22.84 -43.67
CA ASN A 26 49.93 -24.07 -43.02
C ASN A 26 48.47 -24.40 -43.27
N SER A 27 48.17 -25.69 -43.34
CA SER A 27 46.80 -26.21 -43.51
C SER A 27 46.37 -27.11 -42.33
N GLY A 28 47.23 -27.27 -41.32
CA GLY A 28 46.95 -27.97 -40.07
C GLY A 28 46.65 -26.98 -38.92
N ALA A 29 46.55 -27.50 -37.69
CA ALA A 29 46.18 -26.69 -36.53
C ALA A 29 47.31 -25.75 -36.08
N LEU A 30 46.97 -24.50 -35.77
CA LEU A 30 47.80 -23.55 -35.03
C LEU A 30 47.17 -23.36 -33.65
N THR A 31 47.88 -23.66 -32.56
CA THR A 31 47.33 -23.51 -31.20
C THR A 31 48.34 -22.94 -30.22
N ASN A 32 47.98 -21.86 -29.51
CA ASN A 32 48.81 -21.26 -28.46
C ASN A 32 50.22 -20.87 -28.93
N ASN A 33 50.31 -20.23 -30.09
CA ASN A 33 51.56 -19.74 -30.65
C ASN A 33 51.64 -18.23 -30.67
N TYR A 34 52.85 -17.67 -30.75
CA TYR A 34 52.98 -16.24 -30.96
C TYR A 34 54.16 -15.77 -31.82
N ALA A 35 54.02 -14.60 -32.44
CA ALA A 35 55.10 -13.95 -33.21
C ALA A 35 55.34 -12.51 -32.75
N THR A 36 56.62 -12.10 -32.65
CA THR A 36 57.03 -10.74 -32.24
C THR A 36 58.08 -10.13 -33.16
N GLY A 37 58.68 -10.90 -34.07
CA GLY A 37 59.68 -10.36 -34.99
C GLY A 37 59.06 -9.49 -36.08
N ALA A 38 59.84 -8.53 -36.59
CA ALA A 38 59.47 -7.73 -37.77
C ALA A 38 59.21 -8.66 -38.98
N VAL A 39 58.14 -8.42 -39.73
CA VAL A 39 57.80 -9.22 -40.90
C VAL A 39 57.80 -8.33 -42.13
N THR A 40 58.62 -8.67 -43.13
CA THR A 40 58.71 -7.95 -44.41
C THR A 40 58.37 -8.89 -45.55
N GLY A 41 57.35 -8.55 -46.34
CA GLY A 41 56.94 -9.35 -47.49
C GLY A 41 56.14 -8.57 -48.52
N SER A 42 56.20 -9.00 -49.78
CA SER A 42 55.59 -8.31 -50.92
C SER A 42 54.21 -8.84 -51.33
N SER A 43 53.80 -10.01 -50.82
CA SER A 43 52.52 -10.66 -51.13
C SER A 43 52.12 -11.64 -50.03
N ASN A 44 50.85 -11.62 -49.60
CA ASN A 44 50.28 -12.44 -48.52
C ASN A 44 51.14 -12.43 -47.23
N THR A 45 51.37 -11.24 -46.69
CA THR A 45 52.19 -11.02 -45.49
C THR A 45 51.31 -10.97 -44.24
N GLY A 46 51.58 -11.81 -43.25
CA GLY A 46 50.83 -11.88 -42.01
C GLY A 46 51.69 -11.83 -40.75
N GLY A 47 51.16 -11.21 -39.70
CA GLY A 47 51.86 -11.03 -38.43
C GLY A 47 52.24 -12.33 -37.74
N LEU A 48 51.38 -13.36 -37.80
CA LEU A 48 51.68 -14.73 -37.35
C LEU A 48 51.83 -15.68 -38.56
N ALA A 49 50.86 -15.69 -39.47
CA ALA A 49 50.81 -16.61 -40.60
C ALA A 49 50.53 -15.89 -41.92
N GLY A 50 51.26 -16.24 -42.97
CA GLY A 50 51.05 -15.69 -44.33
C GLY A 50 49.82 -16.28 -45.01
N ALA A 51 49.61 -17.59 -44.89
CA ALA A 51 48.38 -18.28 -45.28
C ALA A 51 48.07 -19.43 -44.30
N SER A 52 46.82 -19.53 -43.86
CA SER A 52 46.33 -20.59 -42.99
C SER A 52 45.01 -21.15 -43.51
N GLY A 53 44.84 -22.46 -43.47
CA GLY A 53 43.59 -23.16 -43.84
C GLY A 53 43.11 -24.20 -42.82
N GLY A 54 43.82 -24.34 -41.69
CA GLY A 54 43.45 -25.25 -40.61
C GLY A 54 42.80 -24.53 -39.42
N SER A 55 42.62 -25.23 -38.30
CA SER A 55 42.08 -24.61 -37.08
C SER A 55 43.06 -23.63 -36.44
N ASP A 56 42.53 -22.56 -35.86
CA ASP A 56 43.26 -21.46 -35.25
C ASP A 56 42.67 -21.17 -33.87
N SER A 57 43.48 -21.31 -32.81
CA SER A 57 43.05 -21.08 -31.43
C SER A 57 44.17 -20.52 -30.57
N GLY A 58 43.90 -19.40 -29.89
CA GLY A 58 44.83 -18.81 -28.92
C GLY A 58 46.16 -18.37 -29.52
N ASN A 59 46.26 -18.05 -30.81
CA ASN A 59 47.49 -17.57 -31.41
C ASN A 59 47.55 -16.04 -31.47
N PHE A 60 48.73 -15.46 -31.31
CA PHE A 60 48.89 -14.01 -31.22
C PHE A 60 50.08 -13.48 -32.02
N TRP A 61 50.02 -12.22 -32.46
CA TRP A 61 51.22 -11.51 -32.89
C TRP A 61 51.24 -10.10 -32.34
N ASP A 62 52.43 -9.55 -32.21
CA ASP A 62 52.62 -8.18 -31.79
C ASP A 62 52.46 -7.21 -32.97
N LEU A 63 51.42 -6.36 -32.92
CA LEU A 63 51.11 -5.38 -33.95
C LEU A 63 52.21 -4.32 -34.14
N THR A 64 52.94 -4.00 -33.07
CA THR A 64 53.94 -2.94 -33.04
C THR A 64 55.28 -3.45 -33.53
N THR A 65 55.78 -4.55 -32.96
CA THR A 65 57.12 -5.04 -33.31
C THR A 65 57.16 -5.78 -34.65
N SER A 66 56.03 -6.37 -35.08
CA SER A 66 55.95 -6.98 -36.41
C SER A 66 55.87 -5.98 -37.54
N SER A 67 55.39 -4.75 -37.27
CA SER A 67 54.96 -3.76 -38.27
C SER A 67 53.84 -4.26 -39.21
N ILE A 68 53.07 -5.28 -38.80
CA ILE A 68 51.99 -5.88 -39.59
C ILE A 68 50.66 -5.80 -38.84
N ASN A 69 49.62 -5.34 -39.54
CA ASN A 69 48.25 -5.17 -39.00
C ASN A 69 47.28 -6.32 -39.32
N THR A 70 47.65 -7.27 -40.19
CA THR A 70 46.82 -8.40 -40.61
C THR A 70 47.56 -9.74 -40.51
N SER A 71 46.84 -10.84 -40.42
CA SER A 71 47.44 -12.19 -40.41
C SER A 71 46.39 -13.20 -40.87
N ALA A 72 46.81 -14.28 -41.54
CA ALA A 72 45.90 -15.35 -41.94
C ALA A 72 45.44 -16.23 -40.75
N ALA A 73 46.10 -16.11 -39.59
CA ALA A 73 45.72 -16.75 -38.34
C ALA A 73 46.19 -15.92 -37.13
N GLY A 74 45.53 -16.11 -35.98
CA GLY A 74 45.79 -15.47 -34.71
C GLY A 74 45.05 -14.15 -34.50
N THR A 75 45.34 -13.51 -33.38
CA THR A 75 44.85 -12.17 -33.02
C THR A 75 46.02 -11.21 -32.80
N GLY A 76 45.98 -10.05 -33.44
CA GLY A 76 46.97 -9.00 -33.24
C GLY A 76 46.77 -8.31 -31.89
N LEU A 77 47.83 -8.23 -31.11
CA LEU A 77 47.85 -7.56 -29.80
C LEU A 77 48.90 -6.45 -29.80
N SER A 78 48.69 -5.41 -28.99
CA SER A 78 49.74 -4.42 -28.71
C SER A 78 50.87 -5.05 -27.91
N THR A 79 52.07 -4.47 -27.94
CA THR A 79 53.19 -4.95 -27.10
C THR A 79 52.84 -5.03 -25.63
N THR A 80 52.05 -4.10 -25.10
CA THR A 80 51.58 -4.15 -23.71
C THR A 80 50.69 -5.36 -23.46
N ALA A 81 49.74 -5.65 -24.35
CA ALA A 81 48.86 -6.81 -24.21
C ALA A 81 49.62 -8.14 -24.41
N MET A 82 50.60 -8.17 -25.31
CA MET A 82 51.50 -9.32 -25.51
C MET A 82 52.41 -9.60 -24.28
N LYS A 83 52.51 -8.66 -23.34
CA LYS A 83 53.23 -8.83 -22.07
C LYS A 83 52.27 -8.88 -20.88
N SER A 84 51.01 -9.20 -21.12
CA SER A 84 49.98 -9.33 -20.09
C SER A 84 49.52 -10.78 -19.95
N THR A 85 49.68 -11.35 -18.77
CA THR A 85 49.22 -12.67 -18.36
C THR A 85 47.72 -12.84 -18.59
N ALA A 86 46.95 -11.75 -18.47
CA ALA A 86 45.50 -11.75 -18.70
C ALA A 86 45.14 -12.12 -20.15
N SER A 87 45.92 -11.65 -21.13
CA SER A 87 45.68 -11.97 -22.56
C SER A 87 45.78 -13.46 -22.84
N TYR A 88 46.71 -14.15 -22.18
CA TYR A 88 46.95 -15.58 -22.35
C TYR A 88 46.00 -16.43 -21.50
N THR A 89 45.62 -15.95 -20.33
CA THR A 89 44.58 -16.59 -19.50
C THR A 89 43.23 -16.59 -20.23
N ALA A 90 42.85 -15.46 -20.86
CA ALA A 90 41.62 -15.35 -21.63
C ALA A 90 41.58 -16.31 -22.84
N ALA A 91 42.75 -16.64 -23.41
CA ALA A 91 42.89 -17.62 -24.47
C ALA A 91 43.17 -19.05 -23.98
N ALA A 92 43.00 -19.31 -22.68
CA ALA A 92 43.18 -20.63 -22.06
C ALA A 92 44.58 -21.25 -22.30
N TRP A 93 45.63 -20.43 -22.35
CA TRP A 93 47.00 -20.93 -22.34
C TRP A 93 47.31 -21.60 -21.00
N ASP A 94 48.07 -22.70 -21.03
CA ASP A 94 48.58 -23.33 -19.82
C ASP A 94 49.77 -22.55 -19.25
N LEU A 95 49.46 -21.58 -18.41
CA LEU A 95 50.44 -20.77 -17.69
C LEU A 95 51.03 -21.47 -16.45
N SER A 96 50.53 -22.65 -16.10
CA SER A 96 50.98 -23.40 -14.93
C SER A 96 52.16 -24.30 -15.27
N SER A 97 52.15 -24.94 -16.44
CA SER A 97 53.15 -25.95 -16.81
C SER A 97 53.87 -25.67 -18.13
N THR A 98 53.25 -24.97 -19.08
CA THR A 98 53.85 -24.72 -20.40
C THR A 98 54.52 -23.35 -20.50
N TRP A 99 53.79 -22.30 -20.16
CA TRP A 99 54.21 -20.91 -20.36
C TRP A 99 54.33 -20.16 -19.04
N ILE A 100 55.20 -19.15 -18.98
CA ILE A 100 55.22 -18.16 -17.91
C ILE A 100 55.32 -16.77 -18.53
N VAL A 101 54.57 -15.82 -17.96
CA VAL A 101 54.59 -14.41 -18.38
C VAL A 101 54.90 -13.59 -17.13
N TYR A 102 55.86 -12.68 -17.24
CA TYR A 102 56.09 -11.66 -16.22
C TYR A 102 55.45 -10.38 -16.69
N ASP A 103 54.30 -10.03 -16.10
CA ASP A 103 53.49 -8.90 -16.51
C ASP A 103 54.31 -7.63 -16.74
N SER A 104 54.04 -6.95 -17.84
CA SER A 104 54.73 -5.73 -18.32
C SER A 104 56.22 -5.91 -18.68
N ASN A 105 56.85 -7.05 -18.36
CA ASN A 105 58.29 -7.25 -18.54
C ASN A 105 58.58 -8.13 -19.76
N THR A 106 57.96 -9.31 -19.85
CA THR A 106 58.31 -10.32 -20.86
C THR A 106 57.12 -10.73 -21.72
N TYR A 107 57.40 -11.12 -22.98
CA TYR A 107 56.50 -12.00 -23.73
C TYR A 107 56.43 -13.38 -23.04
N PRO A 108 55.48 -14.27 -23.40
CA PRO A 108 55.44 -15.63 -22.87
C PRO A 108 56.76 -16.37 -23.07
N LEU A 109 57.27 -16.96 -22.00
CA LEU A 109 58.48 -17.76 -22.00
C LEU A 109 58.11 -19.22 -21.81
N LEU A 110 58.78 -20.11 -22.54
CA LEU A 110 58.57 -21.56 -22.41
C LEU A 110 59.24 -22.06 -21.14
N ARG A 111 58.45 -22.59 -20.20
CA ARG A 111 58.92 -23.15 -18.92
C ARG A 111 59.89 -24.32 -19.12
N ALA A 112 59.74 -25.08 -20.20
CA ALA A 112 60.60 -26.21 -20.56
C ALA A 112 62.10 -25.85 -20.70
N PHE A 113 62.41 -24.57 -20.96
CA PHE A 113 63.78 -24.09 -21.05
C PHE A 113 64.21 -23.26 -19.84
N MET A 114 63.42 -23.21 -18.76
CA MET A 114 63.68 -22.36 -17.59
C MET A 114 64.00 -23.20 -16.35
N THR A 115 64.79 -22.64 -15.45
CA THR A 115 65.08 -23.27 -14.15
C THR A 115 64.00 -22.87 -13.14
N PRO A 116 63.32 -23.80 -12.45
CA PRO A 116 62.38 -23.44 -11.40
C PRO A 116 63.05 -22.66 -10.26
N LEU A 117 62.44 -21.55 -9.83
CA LEU A 117 62.85 -20.81 -8.63
C LEU A 117 61.64 -20.58 -7.74
N GLN A 118 61.75 -21.05 -6.49
CA GLN A 118 60.72 -20.83 -5.49
C GLN A 118 61.11 -19.64 -4.61
N VAL A 119 60.23 -18.65 -4.53
CA VAL A 119 60.26 -17.59 -3.53
C VAL A 119 59.36 -18.01 -2.38
N THR A 120 59.90 -18.05 -1.17
CA THR A 120 59.17 -18.43 0.03
C THR A 120 59.08 -17.23 0.96
N PHE A 121 57.87 -16.70 1.11
CA PHE A 121 57.51 -15.74 2.13
C PHE A 121 57.34 -16.47 3.47
N ALA A 122 57.99 -15.95 4.52
CA ALA A 122 58.14 -16.65 5.80
C ALA A 122 56.80 -16.94 6.50
N SER A 123 55.82 -16.05 6.38
CA SER A 123 54.48 -16.21 6.95
C SER A 123 53.51 -15.19 6.36
N ASN A 124 52.21 -15.40 6.63
CA ASN A 124 51.19 -14.39 6.38
C ASN A 124 51.44 -13.15 7.25
N ALA A 125 51.15 -11.98 6.71
CA ALA A 125 51.24 -10.71 7.41
C ALA A 125 49.83 -10.21 7.79
N SER A 126 49.76 -9.40 8.85
CA SER A 126 48.52 -8.70 9.20
C SER A 126 48.78 -7.31 9.74
N LYS A 127 47.88 -6.38 9.46
CA LYS A 127 47.82 -5.06 10.11
C LYS A 127 46.37 -4.66 10.35
N THR A 128 46.15 -3.64 11.16
CA THR A 128 44.86 -2.96 11.24
C THR A 128 44.84 -1.83 10.21
N TYR A 129 43.68 -1.57 9.63
CA TYR A 129 43.47 -0.44 8.72
C TYR A 129 43.94 0.87 9.35
N ASP A 130 44.86 1.56 8.65
CA ASP A 130 45.46 2.83 9.07
C ASP A 130 45.48 3.86 7.93
N GLY A 131 44.77 3.58 6.83
CA GLY A 131 44.69 4.46 5.67
C GLY A 131 45.92 4.45 4.76
N THR A 132 46.90 3.58 5.00
CA THR A 132 48.16 3.53 4.23
C THR A 132 48.50 2.13 3.70
N SER A 133 49.26 2.08 2.61
CA SER A 133 49.82 0.82 2.07
C SER A 133 51.12 0.41 2.77
N ASN A 134 51.49 1.05 3.88
CA ASN A 134 52.74 0.77 4.57
C ASN A 134 52.61 -0.53 5.38
N TRP A 135 53.31 -1.57 4.97
CA TRP A 135 53.50 -2.79 5.72
C TRP A 135 54.84 -3.42 5.32
N ALA A 136 55.42 -4.22 6.20
CA ALA A 136 56.65 -4.94 5.93
C ALA A 136 56.35 -6.44 5.79
N ALA A 137 56.82 -7.07 4.72
CA ALA A 137 56.82 -8.51 4.64
C ALA A 137 57.84 -9.08 5.62
N LEU A 138 57.50 -10.22 6.23
CA LEU A 138 58.31 -10.88 7.28
C LEU A 138 59.57 -11.58 6.74
N GLY A 139 60.06 -11.16 5.57
CA GLY A 139 61.20 -11.74 4.84
C GLY A 139 60.77 -12.68 3.71
N ALA A 140 61.63 -12.73 2.68
CA ALA A 140 61.50 -13.65 1.54
C ALA A 140 62.84 -14.40 1.34
N THR A 141 62.76 -15.70 1.11
CA THR A 141 63.91 -16.56 0.79
C THR A 141 63.76 -17.14 -0.61
N PHE A 142 64.87 -17.48 -1.24
CA PHE A 142 64.93 -18.07 -2.58
C PHE A 142 65.47 -19.49 -2.48
N SER A 143 64.86 -20.43 -3.20
CA SER A 143 65.37 -21.82 -3.25
C SER A 143 66.79 -21.91 -3.81
N ASN A 144 67.22 -20.90 -4.59
CA ASN A 144 68.62 -20.63 -4.90
C ASN A 144 68.98 -19.20 -4.44
N PRO A 145 69.79 -19.03 -3.38
CA PRO A 145 70.16 -17.71 -2.88
C PRO A 145 71.07 -16.91 -3.83
N ASN A 146 71.70 -17.58 -4.80
CA ASN A 146 72.55 -16.95 -5.81
C ASN A 146 71.81 -16.70 -7.14
N ALA A 147 70.48 -16.77 -7.14
CA ALA A 147 69.69 -16.50 -8.35
C ALA A 147 69.86 -15.05 -8.81
N VAL A 148 70.29 -14.86 -10.06
CA VAL A 148 70.36 -13.55 -10.69
C VAL A 148 69.02 -13.25 -11.34
N LEU A 149 68.28 -12.30 -10.78
CA LEU A 149 66.97 -11.88 -11.25
C LEU A 149 67.00 -10.41 -11.71
N SER A 150 66.08 -10.06 -12.60
CA SER A 150 65.84 -8.67 -12.99
C SER A 150 64.68 -8.06 -12.18
N GLY A 151 64.68 -6.74 -12.06
CA GLY A 151 63.66 -5.99 -11.34
C GLY A 151 63.90 -5.91 -9.83
N THR A 152 62.87 -5.55 -9.09
CA THR A 152 62.88 -5.46 -7.62
C THR A 152 61.64 -6.13 -7.08
N LEU A 153 61.79 -6.89 -6.00
CA LEU A 153 60.68 -7.56 -5.36
C LEU A 153 59.64 -6.53 -4.90
N ASN A 154 58.43 -6.67 -5.43
CA ASN A 154 57.23 -6.05 -4.92
C ASN A 154 56.23 -7.15 -4.54
N TYR A 155 55.31 -6.85 -3.64
CA TYR A 155 54.42 -7.87 -3.07
C TYR A 155 53.10 -8.02 -3.84
N GLY A 156 53.13 -7.76 -5.16
CA GLY A 156 51.93 -7.78 -5.99
C GLY A 156 50.83 -6.87 -5.47
N ALA A 157 49.58 -7.36 -5.49
CA ALA A 157 48.42 -6.62 -5.01
C ALA A 157 48.51 -6.24 -3.52
N ALA A 158 49.18 -7.05 -2.69
CA ALA A 158 49.40 -6.70 -1.28
C ALA A 158 50.30 -5.47 -1.12
N GLY A 159 51.28 -5.24 -2.01
CA GLY A 159 52.23 -4.13 -1.92
C GLY A 159 51.60 -2.73 -2.02
N SER A 160 50.43 -2.63 -2.64
CA SER A 160 49.65 -1.39 -2.77
C SER A 160 48.31 -1.42 -2.05
N ALA A 161 48.04 -2.48 -1.27
CA ALA A 161 46.79 -2.64 -0.54
C ALA A 161 46.67 -1.60 0.59
N VAL A 162 45.56 -0.86 0.59
CA VAL A 162 45.24 0.12 1.64
C VAL A 162 44.02 -0.32 2.45
N ASN A 163 42.98 -0.81 1.76
CA ASN A 163 41.68 -1.09 2.35
C ASN A 163 41.65 -2.42 3.12
N ALA A 164 40.68 -2.58 4.02
CA ALA A 164 40.49 -3.82 4.75
C ALA A 164 40.16 -4.97 3.78
N GLY A 165 40.78 -6.12 4.01
CA GLY A 165 40.69 -7.25 3.09
C GLY A 165 41.84 -8.23 3.24
N THR A 166 41.82 -9.27 2.43
CA THR A 166 42.92 -10.23 2.33
C THR A 166 43.50 -10.19 0.93
N TYR A 167 44.81 -9.96 0.85
CA TYR A 167 45.53 -9.76 -0.40
C TYR A 167 46.61 -10.82 -0.55
N ALA A 168 46.71 -11.43 -1.73
CA ALA A 168 47.79 -12.37 -2.02
C ALA A 168 49.13 -11.63 -2.06
N ILE A 169 50.12 -12.19 -1.35
CA ILE A 169 51.52 -11.78 -1.45
C ILE A 169 52.14 -12.63 -2.55
N THR A 170 52.63 -11.98 -3.59
CA THR A 170 53.33 -12.65 -4.70
C THR A 170 54.75 -12.09 -4.83
N ALA A 171 55.62 -12.84 -5.51
CA ALA A 171 56.95 -12.37 -5.89
C ALA A 171 56.88 -11.42 -7.11
N GLY A 172 56.03 -10.41 -7.04
CA GLY A 172 55.83 -9.45 -8.12
C GLY A 172 57.07 -8.60 -8.37
N GLY A 173 57.17 -8.04 -9.58
CA GLY A 173 58.28 -7.16 -9.99
C GLY A 173 59.61 -7.87 -10.28
N LEU A 174 59.77 -9.13 -9.85
CA LEU A 174 60.88 -9.98 -10.26
C LEU A 174 60.57 -10.67 -11.59
N TYR A 175 61.55 -10.70 -12.49
CA TYR A 175 61.42 -11.40 -13.76
C TYR A 175 62.75 -11.97 -14.23
N SER A 176 62.66 -12.84 -15.24
CA SER A 176 63.82 -13.43 -15.90
C SER A 176 63.54 -13.59 -17.39
N GLY A 177 64.60 -13.78 -18.19
CA GLY A 177 64.48 -14.04 -19.63
C GLY A 177 64.30 -15.52 -19.96
N GLN A 178 64.12 -15.82 -21.25
CA GLN A 178 64.16 -17.20 -21.75
C GLN A 178 65.52 -17.82 -21.36
N ARG A 179 65.51 -19.03 -20.78
CA ARG A 179 66.69 -19.71 -20.16
C ARG A 179 67.11 -19.22 -18.77
N GLY A 180 66.38 -18.28 -18.19
CA GLY A 180 66.53 -17.87 -16.81
C GLY A 180 65.66 -18.69 -15.86
N TYR A 181 65.08 -18.01 -14.87
CA TYR A 181 64.27 -18.63 -13.82
C TYR A 181 62.77 -18.54 -14.10
N ALA A 182 62.04 -19.64 -13.89
CA ALA A 182 60.59 -19.66 -13.77
C ALA A 182 60.22 -19.45 -12.28
N ILE A 183 59.88 -18.21 -11.94
CA ILE A 183 59.67 -17.74 -10.57
C ILE A 183 58.24 -18.08 -10.15
N ASN A 184 58.11 -18.82 -9.06
CA ASN A 184 56.84 -19.04 -8.38
C ASN A 184 56.99 -18.61 -6.92
N SER A 185 55.89 -18.22 -6.27
CA SER A 185 55.86 -17.93 -4.84
C SER A 185 54.92 -18.87 -4.10
N ASN A 186 55.15 -19.10 -2.81
CA ASN A 186 54.22 -19.86 -1.98
C ASN A 186 52.93 -19.05 -1.76
N ALA A 187 51.87 -19.73 -1.32
CA ALA A 187 50.67 -19.05 -0.87
C ALA A 187 50.99 -18.30 0.44
N ALA A 188 50.99 -16.98 0.38
CA ALA A 188 51.08 -16.09 1.53
C ALA A 188 50.11 -14.92 1.34
N THR A 189 49.59 -14.37 2.43
CA THR A 189 48.62 -13.28 2.40
C THR A 189 48.97 -12.14 3.35
N LEU A 190 48.52 -10.95 2.97
CA LEU A 190 48.36 -9.81 3.87
C LEU A 190 46.89 -9.69 4.24
N THR A 191 46.57 -9.73 5.53
CA THR A 191 45.24 -9.41 6.05
C THR A 191 45.25 -8.01 6.66
N ILE A 192 44.49 -7.09 6.05
CA ILE A 192 44.21 -5.78 6.63
C ILE A 192 42.88 -5.90 7.39
N ASN A 193 42.97 -5.97 8.71
CA ASN A 193 41.82 -6.02 9.60
C ASN A 193 41.11 -4.67 9.61
N LYS A 194 39.77 -4.70 9.71
CA LYS A 194 38.98 -3.48 9.86
C LYS A 194 39.37 -2.73 11.13
N LEU A 195 39.39 -1.40 11.07
CA LEU A 195 39.60 -0.57 12.25
C LEU A 195 38.30 -0.49 13.07
N GLY A 196 38.37 -0.81 14.36
CA GLY A 196 37.23 -0.72 15.27
C GLY A 196 36.86 0.73 15.56
N VAL A 197 35.59 1.09 15.38
CA VAL A 197 35.05 2.43 15.70
C VAL A 197 33.73 2.31 16.44
N THR A 198 33.40 3.31 17.24
CA THR A 198 32.17 3.32 18.06
C THR A 198 31.22 4.41 17.60
N LEU A 199 29.98 4.05 17.28
CA LEU A 199 28.89 4.99 17.08
C LEU A 199 28.33 5.43 18.44
N SER A 200 28.42 6.73 18.74
CA SER A 200 27.97 7.31 20.01
C SER A 200 27.05 8.51 19.78
N GLY A 201 26.04 8.67 20.64
CA GLY A 201 25.15 9.83 20.66
C GLY A 201 24.11 9.92 19.53
N ALA A 202 23.95 8.87 18.72
CA ALA A 202 22.90 8.82 17.71
C ALA A 202 21.54 8.52 18.36
N THR A 203 20.50 9.14 17.82
CA THR A 203 19.10 8.94 18.21
C THR A 203 18.29 8.37 17.05
N VAL A 204 17.21 7.66 17.37
CA VAL A 204 16.27 7.13 16.37
C VAL A 204 15.09 8.07 16.26
N ASP A 205 14.79 8.52 15.06
CA ASP A 205 13.61 9.35 14.81
C ASP A 205 12.32 8.53 15.00
N THR A 206 11.32 9.13 15.65
CA THR A 206 9.98 8.52 15.72
C THR A 206 9.31 8.60 14.36
N ARG A 207 8.60 7.54 13.98
CA ARG A 207 7.83 7.51 12.73
C ARG A 207 6.49 6.81 12.89
N THR A 208 5.56 7.13 12.01
CA THR A 208 4.28 6.42 11.90
C THR A 208 4.46 5.10 11.16
N TYR A 209 3.65 4.09 11.50
CA TYR A 209 3.62 2.80 10.84
C TYR A 209 3.44 2.94 9.32
N ASP A 210 4.34 2.32 8.57
CA ASP A 210 4.42 2.32 7.11
C ASP A 210 4.67 0.92 6.51
N GLY A 211 4.62 -0.12 7.34
CA GLY A 211 4.84 -1.51 6.92
C GLY A 211 6.30 -1.91 6.68
N THR A 212 7.28 -1.04 6.96
CA THR A 212 8.71 -1.35 6.76
C THR A 212 9.47 -1.45 8.09
N THR A 213 10.71 -1.96 8.05
CA THR A 213 11.64 -1.92 9.19
C THR A 213 12.61 -0.73 9.12
N ALA A 214 12.47 0.18 8.16
CA ALA A 214 13.41 1.28 8.00
C ALA A 214 13.40 2.22 9.21
N ALA A 215 14.57 2.67 9.62
CA ALA A 215 14.75 3.67 10.67
C ALA A 215 15.62 4.81 10.13
N THR A 216 15.32 6.03 10.57
CA THR A 216 16.16 7.20 10.35
C THR A 216 16.91 7.50 11.64
N LEU A 217 18.22 7.71 11.51
CA LEU A 217 19.09 8.06 12.62
C LEU A 217 19.49 9.52 12.50
N SER A 218 19.50 10.22 13.64
CA SER A 218 19.85 11.63 13.75
C SER A 218 20.89 11.84 14.85
N GLY A 219 21.68 12.92 14.72
CA GLY A 219 22.76 13.23 15.67
C GLY A 219 23.89 12.19 15.67
N GLY A 220 24.67 12.17 16.76
CA GLY A 220 25.76 11.22 16.98
C GLY A 220 27.05 11.45 16.18
N SER A 221 28.05 10.60 16.45
CA SER A 221 29.35 10.61 15.77
C SER A 221 30.01 9.21 15.83
N LEU A 222 30.87 8.93 14.84
CA LEU A 222 31.75 7.77 14.83
C LEU A 222 33.09 8.14 15.47
N VAL A 223 33.33 7.61 16.68
CA VAL A 223 34.57 7.82 17.43
C VAL A 223 35.63 6.80 16.98
N GLY A 224 36.82 7.30 16.62
CA GLY A 224 37.95 6.50 16.15
C GLY A 224 38.12 6.45 14.63
N LEU A 225 37.28 7.17 13.87
CA LEU A 225 37.42 7.28 12.43
C LEU A 225 38.74 8.00 12.06
N LEU A 226 39.43 7.55 11.01
CA LEU A 226 40.57 8.29 10.46
C LEU A 226 40.07 9.58 9.82
N SER A 227 40.83 10.67 9.99
CA SER A 227 40.43 12.01 9.52
C SER A 227 40.17 12.08 8.01
N GLN A 228 40.94 11.32 7.21
CA GLN A 228 40.78 11.22 5.76
C GLN A 228 39.47 10.58 5.32
N ASP A 229 38.84 9.79 6.18
CA ASP A 229 37.58 9.10 5.90
C ASP A 229 36.36 9.84 6.45
N ASN A 230 36.58 11.00 7.10
CA ASN A 230 35.50 11.83 7.58
C ASN A 230 34.65 12.33 6.40
N GLY A 231 33.38 11.94 6.36
CA GLY A 231 32.48 12.18 5.23
C GLY A 231 32.41 11.04 4.19
N ASN A 232 33.32 10.07 4.25
CA ASN A 232 33.29 8.86 3.43
C ASN A 232 32.73 7.64 4.19
N VAL A 233 32.28 7.86 5.42
CA VAL A 233 31.54 6.90 6.25
C VAL A 233 30.34 7.62 6.87
N ALA A 234 29.14 7.05 6.70
CA ALA A 234 27.87 7.63 7.14
C ALA A 234 26.98 6.59 7.82
N PHE A 235 26.07 7.04 8.70
CA PHE A 235 25.20 6.18 9.51
C PHE A 235 23.78 6.74 9.69
N ALA A 236 23.26 7.50 8.71
CA ALA A 236 21.98 8.19 8.82
C ALA A 236 20.74 7.27 8.81
N THR A 237 20.93 5.97 8.59
CA THR A 237 19.84 4.99 8.49
C THR A 237 20.09 3.79 9.39
N GLY A 238 19.01 3.09 9.72
CA GLY A 238 19.06 1.85 10.47
C GLY A 238 17.87 0.96 10.16
N THR A 239 17.77 -0.15 10.87
CA THR A 239 16.64 -1.08 10.81
C THR A 239 16.10 -1.34 12.20
N PHE A 240 14.79 -1.16 12.36
CA PHE A 240 14.05 -1.70 13.48
C PHE A 240 14.05 -3.23 13.43
N ASP A 241 14.05 -3.85 14.61
CA ASP A 241 13.91 -5.30 14.81
C ASP A 241 12.62 -5.89 14.20
N THR A 242 11.51 -5.17 14.29
CA THR A 242 10.24 -5.50 13.63
C THR A 242 9.59 -4.27 13.04
N LYS A 243 8.71 -4.46 12.05
CA LYS A 243 7.99 -3.37 11.37
C LYS A 243 6.82 -2.81 12.18
N ASP A 244 6.37 -3.53 13.21
CA ASP A 244 5.11 -3.28 13.90
C ASP A 244 5.23 -2.10 14.89
N ALA A 245 4.11 -1.41 15.12
CA ALA A 245 4.04 -0.27 16.01
C ALA A 245 4.39 -0.65 17.45
N GLY A 246 5.09 0.24 18.14
CA GLY A 246 5.56 0.03 19.49
C GLY A 246 6.65 1.02 19.87
N SER A 247 6.91 1.14 21.18
CA SER A 247 8.00 1.92 21.74
C SER A 247 9.13 1.01 22.20
N GLY A 248 10.35 1.56 22.33
CA GLY A 248 11.51 0.79 22.82
C GLY A 248 12.02 -0.26 21.83
N LYS A 249 11.68 -0.13 20.55
CA LYS A 249 12.04 -1.09 19.50
C LYS A 249 13.53 -0.99 19.19
N THR A 250 14.25 -2.12 19.16
CA THR A 250 15.69 -2.12 18.93
C THR A 250 16.01 -1.67 17.51
N VAL A 251 17.05 -0.85 17.34
CA VAL A 251 17.52 -0.37 16.04
C VAL A 251 18.97 -0.71 15.81
N THR A 252 19.26 -1.34 14.66
CA THR A 252 20.61 -1.60 14.18
C THR A 252 20.99 -0.52 13.17
N ALA A 253 22.08 0.22 13.41
CA ALA A 253 22.57 1.21 12.45
C ALA A 253 23.09 0.54 11.18
N ILE A 254 22.79 1.17 10.04
CA ILE A 254 23.37 0.81 8.75
C ILE A 254 24.48 1.82 8.46
N VAL A 255 25.69 1.31 8.29
CA VAL A 255 26.85 2.13 7.95
C VAL A 255 27.11 2.03 6.45
N THR A 256 27.27 3.18 5.81
CA THR A 256 27.46 3.32 4.37
C THR A 256 28.63 4.24 4.05
N GLY A 257 28.95 4.40 2.78
CA GLY A 257 30.03 5.25 2.29
C GLY A 257 31.20 4.47 1.71
N SER A 258 32.01 5.12 0.89
CA SER A 258 33.10 4.50 0.12
C SER A 258 34.19 3.88 1.00
N ALA A 259 34.38 4.40 2.22
CA ALA A 259 35.37 3.87 3.17
C ALA A 259 34.75 2.94 4.23
N SER A 260 33.43 2.76 4.27
CA SER A 260 32.74 1.99 5.33
C SER A 260 33.22 0.54 5.46
N GLY A 261 33.63 -0.08 4.35
CA GLY A 261 34.21 -1.42 4.33
C GLY A 261 35.49 -1.57 5.15
N ASN A 262 36.17 -0.48 5.47
CA ASN A 262 37.42 -0.47 6.24
C ASN A 262 37.20 -0.46 7.76
N TYR A 263 35.95 -0.29 8.21
CA TYR A 263 35.61 -0.07 9.61
C TYR A 263 34.71 -1.16 10.16
N ALA A 264 35.02 -1.59 11.39
CA ALA A 264 34.15 -2.43 12.20
C ALA A 264 33.42 -1.52 13.18
N VAL A 265 32.21 -1.12 12.80
CA VAL A 265 31.41 -0.19 13.61
C VAL A 265 30.66 -0.95 14.70
N THR A 266 30.93 -0.59 15.95
CA THR A 266 30.15 -1.01 17.11
C THR A 266 29.21 0.13 17.48
N ALA A 267 27.90 -0.13 17.52
CA ALA A 267 26.93 0.85 17.99
C ALA A 267 26.45 0.47 19.39
N ASN A 268 26.24 1.48 20.24
CA ASN A 268 25.50 1.27 21.47
C ASN A 268 24.05 0.88 21.15
N ALA A 269 23.40 0.17 22.08
CA ALA A 269 21.99 -0.20 21.92
C ALA A 269 21.14 1.06 21.70
N MET A 270 20.48 1.13 20.56
CA MET A 270 19.54 2.20 20.20
C MET A 270 18.13 1.64 20.19
N THR A 271 17.20 2.43 20.71
CA THR A 271 15.78 2.10 20.64
C THR A 271 15.00 3.26 20.05
N GLY A 272 13.96 2.97 19.28
CA GLY A 272 13.05 3.97 18.73
C GLY A 272 11.58 3.59 18.92
N THR A 273 10.71 4.44 18.38
CA THR A 273 9.25 4.28 18.45
C THR A 273 8.65 4.32 17.06
N ILE A 274 7.82 3.32 16.76
CA ILE A 274 6.91 3.33 15.61
C ILE A 274 5.50 3.60 16.16
N THR A 275 4.92 4.75 15.83
CA THR A 275 3.56 5.10 16.27
C THR A 275 2.52 4.42 15.37
N PRO A 276 1.39 3.94 15.93
CA PRO A 276 0.30 3.40 15.12
C PRO A 276 -0.20 4.40 14.08
N LYS A 277 -0.57 3.92 12.90
CA LYS A 277 -1.15 4.76 11.85
C LYS A 277 -2.65 4.96 12.09
N ALA A 278 -3.13 6.21 12.02
CA ALA A 278 -4.54 6.49 12.10
C ALA A 278 -5.30 6.01 10.85
N LEU A 279 -6.40 5.30 11.06
CA LEU A 279 -7.38 4.89 10.06
C LEU A 279 -8.63 5.77 10.17
N THR A 280 -9.28 5.98 9.04
CA THR A 280 -10.59 6.63 8.97
C THR A 280 -11.67 5.63 8.61
N VAL A 281 -12.87 5.82 9.15
CA VAL A 281 -14.05 5.02 8.85
C VAL A 281 -14.92 5.78 7.87
N SER A 282 -15.24 5.18 6.72
CA SER A 282 -16.05 5.79 5.66
C SER A 282 -17.31 4.98 5.39
N GLY A 283 -18.37 5.63 4.89
CA GLY A 283 -19.63 4.95 4.53
C GLY A 283 -20.40 4.36 5.71
N MET A 284 -20.19 4.87 6.93
CA MET A 284 -20.99 4.51 8.10
C MET A 284 -22.27 5.34 8.12
N ALA A 285 -23.40 4.71 8.40
CA ALA A 285 -24.70 5.35 8.47
C ALA A 285 -25.53 4.79 9.63
N ALA A 286 -26.48 5.59 10.13
CA ALA A 286 -27.52 5.10 11.01
C ALA A 286 -28.76 4.72 10.20
N THR A 287 -29.35 3.56 10.49
CA THR A 287 -30.58 3.12 9.82
C THR A 287 -31.77 3.97 10.25
N THR A 288 -32.71 4.24 9.34
CA THR A 288 -33.99 4.85 9.72
C THR A 288 -34.75 3.94 10.67
N ARG A 289 -35.29 4.50 11.76
CA ARG A 289 -36.17 3.78 12.69
C ARG A 289 -37.40 4.60 13.04
N GLN A 290 -38.45 3.93 13.49
CA GLN A 290 -39.62 4.60 14.05
C GLN A 290 -39.34 5.03 15.50
N TYR A 291 -40.02 6.09 15.93
CA TYR A 291 -39.98 6.56 17.31
C TYR A 291 -40.37 5.44 18.29
N ASP A 292 -39.50 5.18 19.26
CA ASP A 292 -39.66 4.13 20.29
C ASP A 292 -39.41 4.64 21.71
N GLY A 293 -39.12 5.94 21.87
CA GLY A 293 -38.78 6.57 23.15
C GLY A 293 -37.30 6.51 23.55
N GLY A 294 -36.42 5.84 22.79
CA GLY A 294 -34.98 5.75 23.05
C GLY A 294 -34.13 6.67 22.19
N THR A 295 -32.81 6.74 22.46
CA THR A 295 -31.81 7.46 21.64
C THR A 295 -30.88 6.54 20.86
N ALA A 296 -30.95 5.22 21.07
CA ALA A 296 -30.08 4.27 20.39
C ALA A 296 -30.26 4.36 18.86
N ALA A 297 -29.14 4.28 18.14
CA ALA A 297 -29.09 4.18 16.69
C ALA A 297 -28.47 2.84 16.30
N THR A 298 -29.12 2.14 15.36
CA THR A 298 -28.53 0.96 14.73
C THR A 298 -27.63 1.43 13.60
N MET A 299 -26.36 1.04 13.66
CA MET A 299 -25.34 1.43 12.70
C MET A 299 -25.21 0.39 11.59
N THR A 300 -24.93 0.85 10.38
CA THR A 300 -24.65 0.01 9.21
C THR A 300 -23.51 0.59 8.38
N GLY A 301 -22.87 -0.26 7.57
CA GLY A 301 -21.69 0.11 6.78
C GLY A 301 -20.45 0.33 7.64
N GLY A 302 -19.57 1.21 7.18
CA GLY A 302 -18.26 1.45 7.78
C GLY A 302 -17.16 0.61 7.12
N SER A 303 -16.35 1.26 6.29
CA SER A 303 -15.14 0.68 5.70
C SER A 303 -13.91 1.42 6.20
N LEU A 304 -12.86 0.67 6.53
CA LEU A 304 -11.57 1.21 6.96
C LEU A 304 -10.77 1.70 5.75
N THR A 305 -10.29 2.93 5.81
CA THR A 305 -9.39 3.50 4.80
C THR A 305 -8.09 3.98 5.45
N GLY A 306 -6.99 3.91 4.70
CA GLY A 306 -5.65 4.28 5.19
C GLY A 306 -4.75 3.10 5.57
N LEU A 307 -5.19 1.86 5.31
CA LEU A 307 -4.38 0.65 5.44
C LEU A 307 -3.15 0.71 4.53
N ILE A 308 -2.05 0.10 4.97
CA ILE A 308 -0.79 0.04 4.22
C ILE A 308 -0.76 -1.20 3.32
N GLY A 309 -0.42 -1.01 2.04
CA GLY A 309 -0.26 -2.09 1.09
C GLY A 309 -1.56 -2.89 0.88
N GLY A 310 -1.46 -4.22 1.00
CA GLY A 310 -2.59 -5.15 0.91
C GLY A 310 -3.09 -5.65 2.27
N GLU A 311 -2.77 -4.94 3.36
CA GLU A 311 -3.22 -5.32 4.69
C GLU A 311 -4.74 -5.18 4.83
N THR A 312 -5.34 -6.11 5.56
CA THR A 312 -6.76 -6.10 5.93
C THR A 312 -6.89 -6.10 7.44
N LEU A 313 -7.91 -5.39 7.93
CA LEU A 313 -8.37 -5.39 9.32
C LEU A 313 -9.89 -5.40 9.31
N SER A 314 -10.49 -5.85 10.41
CA SER A 314 -11.94 -5.74 10.63
C SER A 314 -12.25 -4.70 11.70
N LEU A 315 -13.35 -3.97 11.50
CA LEU A 315 -13.91 -3.06 12.50
C LEU A 315 -15.07 -3.78 13.19
N GLY A 316 -14.99 -3.94 14.51
CA GLY A 316 -16.08 -4.50 15.30
C GLY A 316 -17.35 -3.66 15.28
N THR A 317 -18.40 -4.15 15.92
CA THR A 317 -19.69 -3.45 16.01
C THR A 317 -19.50 -2.05 16.61
N SER A 318 -19.91 -1.04 15.86
CA SER A 318 -19.91 0.35 16.31
C SER A 318 -21.26 0.68 16.95
N ALA A 319 -21.25 1.49 18.01
CA ALA A 319 -22.45 1.96 18.68
C ALA A 319 -22.77 3.39 18.25
N GLY A 320 -24.06 3.71 18.13
CA GLY A 320 -24.54 5.05 17.80
C GLY A 320 -25.64 5.51 18.74
N ALA A 321 -25.68 6.81 19.01
CA ALA A 321 -26.78 7.45 19.73
C ALA A 321 -27.15 8.78 19.09
N TYR A 322 -28.46 8.98 18.86
CA TYR A 322 -29.00 10.27 18.47
C TYR A 322 -28.86 11.27 19.63
N ALA A 323 -28.72 12.56 19.29
CA ALA A 323 -28.66 13.63 20.28
C ALA A 323 -29.92 13.71 21.19
N ASP A 324 -31.07 13.31 20.65
CA ASP A 324 -32.33 13.21 21.38
C ASP A 324 -33.24 12.14 20.76
N LYS A 325 -34.29 11.73 21.50
CA LYS A 325 -35.20 10.65 21.12
C LYS A 325 -36.23 11.01 20.05
N ASN A 326 -36.41 12.29 19.72
CA ASN A 326 -37.58 12.78 18.99
C ASN A 326 -37.48 12.55 17.48
N ALA A 327 -38.64 12.40 16.85
CA ALA A 327 -38.75 12.23 15.40
C ALA A 327 -38.17 13.42 14.63
N GLY A 328 -37.52 13.13 13.51
CA GLY A 328 -36.84 14.09 12.65
C GLY A 328 -35.87 13.41 11.70
N ALA A 329 -35.62 14.07 10.55
CA ALA A 329 -34.63 13.65 9.58
C ALA A 329 -33.29 14.36 9.81
N GLY A 330 -32.18 13.74 9.38
CA GLY A 330 -30.85 14.35 9.43
C GLY A 330 -30.33 14.59 10.85
N LYS A 331 -30.82 13.86 11.84
CA LYS A 331 -30.39 13.98 13.23
C LYS A 331 -28.96 13.48 13.38
N ALA A 332 -28.11 14.27 14.03
CA ALA A 332 -26.73 13.88 14.33
C ALA A 332 -26.68 12.63 15.22
N VAL A 333 -25.74 11.75 14.92
CA VAL A 333 -25.47 10.51 15.65
C VAL A 333 -24.05 10.55 16.19
N THR A 334 -23.91 10.49 17.51
CA THR A 334 -22.60 10.30 18.14
C THR A 334 -22.21 8.84 17.99
N VAL A 335 -21.07 8.58 17.37
CA VAL A 335 -20.56 7.24 17.10
C VAL A 335 -19.44 6.89 18.07
N THR A 336 -19.49 5.68 18.60
CA THR A 336 -18.33 5.01 19.20
C THR A 336 -17.89 3.93 18.23
N ALA A 337 -16.69 4.08 17.65
CA ALA A 337 -16.14 3.07 16.74
C ALA A 337 -15.91 1.75 17.47
N GLY A 338 -16.12 0.64 16.76
CA GLY A 338 -15.76 -0.68 17.25
C GLY A 338 -14.24 -0.83 17.43
N VAL A 339 -13.85 -1.93 18.08
CA VAL A 339 -12.44 -2.31 18.23
C VAL A 339 -11.93 -2.88 16.91
N LEU A 340 -10.69 -2.53 16.54
CA LEU A 340 -10.00 -3.15 15.41
C LEU A 340 -9.59 -4.59 15.78
N ALA A 341 -9.80 -5.52 14.87
CA ALA A 341 -9.28 -6.88 14.99
C ALA A 341 -8.41 -7.23 13.79
N ASP A 342 -7.40 -8.07 14.06
CA ASP A 342 -6.39 -8.49 13.10
C ASP A 342 -7.03 -9.13 11.85
N GLY A 343 -6.38 -8.92 10.72
CA GLY A 343 -6.66 -9.60 9.45
C GLY A 343 -5.34 -10.10 8.88
N SER A 344 -4.98 -9.66 7.66
CA SER A 344 -3.60 -9.85 7.17
C SER A 344 -2.62 -8.85 7.79
N GLY A 345 -3.11 -7.74 8.36
CA GLY A 345 -2.33 -6.82 9.19
C GLY A 345 -2.64 -7.01 10.69
N LEU A 346 -1.77 -6.45 11.55
CA LEU A 346 -1.98 -6.39 13.00
C LEU A 346 -2.73 -5.11 13.38
N ALA A 347 -3.80 -5.24 14.16
CA ALA A 347 -4.63 -4.13 14.63
C ALA A 347 -3.84 -3.15 15.51
N SER A 348 -2.85 -3.64 16.27
CA SER A 348 -1.96 -2.80 17.10
C SER A 348 -1.12 -1.82 16.29
N ASN A 349 -0.95 -2.03 14.98
CA ASN A 349 -0.25 -1.11 14.09
C ASN A 349 -1.08 0.12 13.73
N TYR A 350 -2.34 0.17 14.15
CA TYR A 350 -3.29 1.18 13.75
C TYR A 350 -4.09 1.74 14.93
N THR A 351 -4.59 2.95 14.74
CA THR A 351 -5.64 3.54 15.57
C THR A 351 -6.84 3.85 14.70
N VAL A 352 -8.03 3.85 15.27
CA VAL A 352 -9.26 4.24 14.55
C VAL A 352 -9.99 5.29 15.39
N THR A 353 -10.45 6.35 14.71
CA THR A 353 -11.29 7.37 15.32
C THR A 353 -12.70 7.24 14.78
N ALA A 354 -13.70 7.45 15.63
CA ALA A 354 -15.09 7.44 15.21
C ALA A 354 -15.39 8.56 14.20
N PRO A 355 -16.22 8.30 13.18
CA PRO A 355 -16.68 9.33 12.27
C PRO A 355 -17.57 10.34 13.00
N THR A 356 -17.50 11.61 12.61
CA THR A 356 -18.20 12.71 13.29
C THR A 356 -19.40 13.25 12.51
N ASP A 357 -19.56 12.83 11.26
CA ASP A 357 -20.52 13.36 10.28
C ASP A 357 -21.70 12.40 10.03
N VAL A 358 -21.92 11.43 10.93
CA VAL A 358 -23.02 10.48 10.79
C VAL A 358 -24.35 11.10 11.20
N THR A 359 -25.33 10.99 10.31
CA THR A 359 -26.71 11.40 10.57
C THR A 359 -27.68 10.24 10.35
N GLY A 360 -28.89 10.35 10.89
CA GLY A 360 -29.96 9.39 10.67
C GLY A 360 -31.35 10.00 10.83
N THR A 361 -32.37 9.17 10.65
CA THR A 361 -33.77 9.60 10.69
C THR A 361 -34.56 8.78 11.71
N ILE A 362 -35.29 9.47 12.58
CA ILE A 362 -36.33 8.88 13.42
C ILE A 362 -37.68 9.29 12.80
N THR A 363 -38.43 8.33 12.27
CA THR A 363 -39.79 8.60 11.76
C THR A 363 -40.78 8.63 12.90
N ALA A 364 -41.81 9.48 12.77
CA ALA A 364 -42.89 9.54 13.74
C ALA A 364 -43.65 8.19 13.81
N LYS A 365 -44.15 7.85 15.00
CA LYS A 365 -44.90 6.63 15.23
C LYS A 365 -46.37 6.81 14.86
N THR A 366 -46.88 5.92 14.02
CA THR A 366 -48.28 5.95 13.62
C THR A 366 -49.16 5.47 14.77
N LEU A 367 -50.15 6.29 15.13
CA LEU A 367 -51.22 5.98 16.07
C LEU A 367 -52.46 5.51 15.31
N THR A 368 -53.29 4.73 16.00
CA THR A 368 -54.60 4.33 15.49
C THR A 368 -55.68 4.56 16.54
N TRP A 369 -56.89 4.83 16.04
CA TRP A 369 -58.06 4.83 16.89
C TRP A 369 -58.44 3.40 17.30
N THR A 370 -58.80 3.25 18.56
CA THR A 370 -59.41 2.05 19.13
C THR A 370 -60.82 2.38 19.57
N ASN A 371 -61.82 1.60 19.14
CA ASN A 371 -63.23 1.75 19.50
C ASN A 371 -63.83 3.14 19.22
N LEU A 372 -63.37 3.82 18.16
CA LEU A 372 -63.93 5.10 17.74
C LEU A 372 -65.39 4.95 17.31
N ALA A 373 -66.27 5.78 17.89
CA ALA A 373 -67.67 5.84 17.52
C ALA A 373 -68.21 7.27 17.62
N VAL A 374 -69.26 7.53 16.84
CA VAL A 374 -69.93 8.83 16.71
C VAL A 374 -71.43 8.62 16.88
N ASP A 375 -72.10 9.59 17.52
CA ASP A 375 -73.54 9.53 17.74
C ASP A 375 -74.35 9.72 16.46
N ASN A 376 -75.49 9.02 16.38
CA ASN A 376 -76.59 9.44 15.51
C ASN A 376 -77.19 10.74 16.04
N LYS A 377 -77.72 11.59 15.16
CA LYS A 377 -78.38 12.85 15.54
C LYS A 377 -79.71 13.03 14.82
N GLU A 378 -80.62 13.81 15.41
CA GLU A 378 -81.74 14.38 14.67
C GLU A 378 -81.24 15.56 13.82
N TYR A 379 -81.89 15.81 12.69
CA TYR A 379 -81.61 16.96 11.84
C TYR A 379 -81.71 18.28 12.62
N ASP A 380 -80.60 19.01 12.64
CA ASP A 380 -80.44 20.29 13.34
C ASP A 380 -79.88 21.40 12.41
N GLY A 381 -79.84 21.13 11.11
CA GLY A 381 -79.31 22.06 10.11
C GLY A 381 -77.77 22.13 10.02
N ASN A 382 -77.01 21.31 10.77
CA ASN A 382 -75.54 21.34 10.76
C ASN A 382 -74.90 19.96 10.53
N ALA A 383 -73.71 19.96 9.90
CA ALA A 383 -72.96 18.75 9.59
C ALA A 383 -72.05 18.28 10.74
N THR A 384 -71.94 18.99 11.86
CA THR A 384 -71.12 18.54 13.00
C THR A 384 -71.66 17.26 13.61
N ALA A 385 -70.75 16.35 13.95
CA ALA A 385 -71.03 15.09 14.62
C ALA A 385 -70.36 15.06 16.01
N ALA A 386 -70.98 14.36 16.95
CA ALA A 386 -70.44 14.18 18.30
C ALA A 386 -69.72 12.82 18.40
N ILE A 387 -68.45 12.84 18.79
CA ILE A 387 -67.69 11.62 19.08
C ILE A 387 -68.11 11.15 20.47
N ASN A 388 -68.59 9.90 20.59
CA ASN A 388 -69.11 9.35 21.85
C ASN A 388 -68.16 8.34 22.49
N ASN A 389 -67.21 7.80 21.72
CA ASN A 389 -66.23 6.84 22.20
C ASN A 389 -64.98 6.85 21.31
N GLY A 390 -63.87 6.36 21.84
CA GLY A 390 -62.63 6.19 21.11
C GLY A 390 -61.39 6.54 21.94
N SER A 391 -60.26 5.90 21.63
CA SER A 391 -58.95 6.22 22.22
C SER A 391 -57.84 6.10 21.19
N ILE A 392 -56.80 6.91 21.32
CA ILE A 392 -55.58 6.89 20.46
C ILE A 392 -54.36 6.26 21.16
N THR A 393 -54.61 5.44 22.19
CA THR A 393 -53.55 4.81 22.99
C THR A 393 -52.83 3.68 22.26
N ALA A 394 -53.44 3.10 21.22
CA ALA A 394 -52.80 2.10 20.38
C ALA A 394 -51.65 2.73 19.59
N GLY A 395 -50.42 2.26 19.86
CA GLY A 395 -49.20 2.76 19.25
C GLY A 395 -48.46 3.81 20.09
N LEU A 396 -49.07 4.35 21.16
CA LEU A 396 -48.40 5.31 22.04
C LEU A 396 -47.31 4.62 22.87
N ILE A 397 -46.18 5.31 23.11
CA ILE A 397 -45.12 4.80 23.98
C ILE A 397 -45.62 4.80 25.44
N SER A 398 -45.33 3.72 26.17
CA SER A 398 -45.79 3.55 27.55
C SER A 398 -45.31 4.70 28.44
N GLY A 399 -46.24 5.28 29.20
CA GLY A 399 -45.98 6.42 30.09
C GLY A 399 -46.10 7.80 29.43
N GLU A 400 -46.17 7.88 28.10
CA GLU A 400 -46.44 9.14 27.39
C GLU A 400 -47.95 9.39 27.28
N THR A 401 -48.34 10.67 27.23
CA THR A 401 -49.69 11.10 26.85
C THR A 401 -49.61 12.19 25.79
N LEU A 402 -50.69 12.37 25.02
CA LEU A 402 -50.83 13.46 24.06
C LEU A 402 -52.12 14.23 24.38
N ALA A 403 -52.09 15.54 24.17
CA ALA A 403 -53.33 16.30 24.04
C ALA A 403 -53.93 15.99 22.66
N SER A 404 -55.25 15.82 22.58
CA SER A 404 -55.95 15.64 21.31
C SER A 404 -57.23 16.47 21.29
N GLY A 405 -57.51 17.09 20.14
CA GLY A 405 -58.75 17.80 19.88
C GLY A 405 -59.42 17.24 18.63
N PRO A 406 -60.05 16.06 18.71
CA PRO A 406 -60.69 15.47 17.54
C PRO A 406 -61.98 16.23 17.21
N THR A 407 -62.19 16.48 15.92
CA THR A 407 -63.44 17.01 15.38
C THR A 407 -64.04 15.99 14.43
N ALA A 408 -65.38 15.94 14.38
CA ALA A 408 -66.10 15.00 13.53
C ALA A 408 -67.21 15.73 12.76
N ALA A 409 -67.34 15.43 11.49
CA ALA A 409 -68.40 15.99 10.65
C ALA A 409 -68.93 14.96 9.65
N PHE A 410 -70.25 14.95 9.48
CA PHE A 410 -70.91 14.29 8.37
C PHE A 410 -70.49 14.92 7.04
N ALA A 411 -70.51 14.13 5.96
CA ALA A 411 -70.22 14.64 4.62
C ALA A 411 -71.11 15.81 4.20
N ASP A 412 -72.35 15.85 4.69
CA ASP A 412 -73.31 16.94 4.48
C ASP A 412 -74.36 16.96 5.61
N LYS A 413 -75.12 18.05 5.72
CA LYS A 413 -76.11 18.28 6.79
C LYS A 413 -77.43 17.48 6.62
N ASN A 414 -77.64 16.81 5.49
CA ASN A 414 -78.96 16.26 5.14
C ASN A 414 -79.23 14.92 5.84
N ALA A 415 -80.51 14.71 6.18
CA ALA A 415 -80.98 13.45 6.76
C ALA A 415 -80.64 12.24 5.88
N GLY A 416 -80.25 11.13 6.50
CA GLY A 416 -79.84 9.92 5.82
C GLY A 416 -79.25 8.90 6.80
N ASN A 417 -79.33 7.63 6.43
CA ASN A 417 -78.78 6.53 7.20
C ASN A 417 -77.34 6.23 6.76
N ASN A 418 -76.49 5.76 7.68
CA ASN A 418 -75.12 5.31 7.41
C ASN A 418 -74.29 6.33 6.61
N LYS A 419 -74.41 7.60 6.96
CA LYS A 419 -73.60 8.67 6.40
C LYS A 419 -72.17 8.55 6.92
N THR A 420 -71.21 8.79 6.02
CA THR A 420 -69.79 8.90 6.37
C THR A 420 -69.58 10.12 7.26
N VAL A 421 -68.92 9.88 8.39
CA VAL A 421 -68.40 10.91 9.28
C VAL A 421 -66.88 10.86 9.21
N THR A 422 -66.25 11.96 8.83
CA THR A 422 -64.80 12.09 8.85
C THR A 422 -64.38 12.63 10.21
N VAL A 423 -63.45 11.94 10.87
CA VAL A 423 -62.84 12.35 12.13
C VAL A 423 -61.44 12.86 11.84
N HIS A 424 -61.24 14.14 12.08
CA HIS A 424 -59.95 14.81 12.00
C HIS A 424 -59.40 14.99 13.41
N THR A 425 -58.10 14.73 13.61
CA THR A 425 -57.47 14.89 14.94
C THR A 425 -56.22 15.75 14.85
N THR A 426 -56.25 16.89 15.52
CA THR A 426 -55.02 17.65 15.79
C THR A 426 -54.37 17.11 17.08
N LEU A 427 -53.13 16.63 16.95
CA LEU A 427 -52.32 16.19 18.09
C LEU A 427 -51.58 17.38 18.71
N GLY A 428 -51.62 17.48 20.03
CA GLY A 428 -50.84 18.41 20.84
C GLY A 428 -49.94 17.68 21.83
N ASN A 429 -48.91 18.38 22.33
CA ASN A 429 -47.99 17.81 23.31
C ASN A 429 -48.75 17.46 24.61
N GLY A 430 -48.39 16.33 25.22
CA GLY A 430 -48.95 15.89 26.49
C GLY A 430 -47.88 15.66 27.56
N GLY A 431 -48.19 14.81 28.53
CA GLY A 431 -47.33 14.49 29.67
C GLY A 431 -46.37 13.34 29.40
N GLY A 432 -45.48 13.08 30.36
CA GLY A 432 -44.55 11.93 30.31
C GLY A 432 -43.50 11.99 29.19
N GLY A 433 -43.33 13.15 28.53
CA GLY A 433 -42.42 13.31 27.39
C GLY A 433 -43.06 13.04 26.01
N GLY A 434 -44.39 12.95 25.94
CA GLY A 434 -45.15 12.81 24.70
C GLY A 434 -45.21 14.11 23.90
N LEU A 435 -44.38 14.21 22.86
CA LEU A 435 -44.43 15.31 21.88
C LEU A 435 -45.25 14.90 20.66
N ALA A 436 -46.15 15.77 20.22
CA ALA A 436 -47.02 15.49 19.06
C ALA A 436 -46.21 15.22 17.78
N SER A 437 -45.06 15.89 17.62
CA SER A 437 -44.16 15.67 16.47
C SER A 437 -43.60 14.25 16.37
N ASN A 438 -43.61 13.49 17.47
CA ASN A 438 -43.14 12.11 17.49
C ASN A 438 -44.18 11.11 16.98
N TYR A 439 -45.39 11.57 16.67
CA TYR A 439 -46.51 10.71 16.31
C TYR A 439 -47.23 11.24 15.06
N THR A 440 -47.85 10.33 14.32
CA THR A 440 -48.81 10.66 13.26
C THR A 440 -50.12 9.95 13.53
N LEU A 441 -51.23 10.62 13.23
CA LEU A 441 -52.55 10.02 13.26
C LEU A 441 -53.27 10.48 12.00
N ALA A 442 -53.63 9.54 11.14
CA ALA A 442 -54.37 9.85 9.93
C ALA A 442 -55.83 10.12 10.26
N ASP A 443 -56.47 10.97 9.45
CA ASP A 443 -57.92 11.10 9.46
C ASP A 443 -58.55 9.73 9.19
N THR A 444 -59.66 9.47 9.86
CA THR A 444 -60.39 8.20 9.74
C THR A 444 -61.86 8.48 9.54
N THR A 445 -62.60 7.47 9.10
CA THR A 445 -64.03 7.59 8.84
C THR A 445 -64.81 6.53 9.62
N VAL A 446 -65.97 6.94 10.12
CA VAL A 446 -66.97 6.05 10.73
C VAL A 446 -68.34 6.33 10.12
N LEU A 447 -69.33 5.50 10.45
CA LEU A 447 -70.70 5.65 9.97
C LEU A 447 -71.62 6.08 11.12
N ALA A 448 -72.50 7.06 10.84
CA ALA A 448 -73.60 7.46 11.73
C ALA A 448 -74.79 7.94 10.88
N SER A 449 -75.95 8.18 11.49
CA SER A 449 -77.17 8.58 10.79
C SER A 449 -77.68 9.94 11.27
N ILE A 450 -78.23 10.72 10.35
CA ILE A 450 -79.02 11.93 10.66
C ILE A 450 -80.50 11.58 10.42
N THR A 451 -81.29 11.45 11.48
CA THR A 451 -82.73 11.20 11.35
C THR A 451 -83.46 12.49 10.97
N PRO A 452 -84.46 12.45 10.07
CA PRO A 452 -85.26 13.63 9.74
C PRO A 452 -85.89 14.24 11.00
N LYS A 453 -85.95 15.58 11.06
CA LYS A 453 -86.67 16.27 12.13
C LYS A 453 -88.17 16.18 11.88
N ALA A 454 -88.93 15.78 12.90
CA ALA A 454 -90.38 15.79 12.82
C ALA A 454 -90.90 17.25 12.78
N LEU A 455 -91.66 17.59 11.74
CA LEU A 455 -92.38 18.86 11.65
C LEU A 455 -93.85 18.66 12.03
N THR A 456 -94.44 19.65 12.68
CA THR A 456 -95.87 19.65 13.04
C THR A 456 -96.61 20.63 12.17
N VAL A 457 -97.79 20.26 11.67
CA VAL A 457 -98.70 21.18 11.00
C VAL A 457 -99.65 21.77 12.05
N THR A 458 -99.69 23.09 12.18
CA THR A 458 -100.59 23.80 13.10
C THR A 458 -101.49 24.79 12.36
N GLY A 459 -102.67 25.09 12.91
CA GLY A 459 -103.58 26.09 12.32
C GLY A 459 -104.26 25.65 11.02
N ALA A 460 -104.26 24.35 10.72
CA ALA A 460 -105.09 23.77 9.69
C ALA A 460 -106.51 23.59 10.24
N ALA A 461 -107.52 24.05 9.50
CA ALA A 461 -108.91 23.92 9.89
C ALA A 461 -109.73 23.35 8.73
N ALA A 462 -110.63 22.43 9.06
CA ALA A 462 -111.67 22.01 8.13
C ALA A 462 -112.72 23.13 8.04
N GLY A 463 -112.97 23.62 6.83
CA GLY A 463 -114.07 24.53 6.58
C GLY A 463 -115.42 23.83 6.76
N SER A 464 -116.46 24.59 7.12
CA SER A 464 -117.84 24.08 7.12
C SER A 464 -118.26 23.67 5.71
N LYS A 465 -119.03 22.59 5.61
CA LYS A 465 -119.48 22.00 4.36
C LYS A 465 -120.99 21.77 4.37
N VAL A 466 -121.65 21.97 3.23
CA VAL A 466 -123.02 21.53 2.99
C VAL A 466 -123.00 20.05 2.59
N TYR A 467 -123.85 19.22 3.20
CA TYR A 467 -123.87 17.78 2.98
C TYR A 467 -124.03 17.42 1.49
N ASP A 468 -123.05 16.69 0.96
CA ASP A 468 -122.99 16.27 -0.46
C ASP A 468 -122.79 14.75 -0.63
N GLY A 469 -122.87 13.99 0.47
CA GLY A 469 -122.64 12.55 0.49
C GLY A 469 -121.18 12.10 0.49
N THR A 470 -120.19 13.01 0.55
CA THR A 470 -118.76 12.67 0.62
C THR A 470 -118.12 13.13 1.93
N LEU A 471 -117.15 12.36 2.45
CA LEU A 471 -116.43 12.69 3.68
C LEU A 471 -115.30 13.70 3.48
N ALA A 472 -114.94 14.04 2.24
CA ALA A 472 -113.83 14.94 1.95
C ALA A 472 -114.06 16.34 2.56
N ALA A 473 -113.10 16.81 3.35
CA ALA A 473 -113.06 18.12 3.96
C ALA A 473 -112.11 19.04 3.18
N SER A 474 -112.55 20.26 2.88
CA SER A 474 -111.66 21.32 2.40
C SER A 474 -110.89 21.87 3.59
N ILE A 475 -109.58 21.63 3.61
CA ILE A 475 -108.70 22.14 4.65
C ILE A 475 -108.10 23.46 4.16
N THR A 476 -108.26 24.52 4.97
CA THR A 476 -107.63 25.83 4.74
C THR A 476 -106.70 26.16 5.90
N GLY A 477 -105.72 27.04 5.66
CA GLY A 477 -104.67 27.34 6.63
C GLY A 477 -103.60 26.25 6.71
N GLY A 478 -102.95 26.13 7.87
CA GLY A 478 -101.81 25.24 8.07
C GLY A 478 -100.47 25.95 7.92
N THR A 479 -99.66 25.91 8.97
CA THR A 479 -98.26 26.33 8.95
C THR A 479 -97.39 25.21 9.50
N LEU A 480 -96.22 25.02 8.90
CA LEU A 480 -95.21 24.12 9.43
C LEU A 480 -94.55 24.78 10.65
N SER A 481 -94.49 24.03 11.75
CA SER A 481 -93.77 24.39 12.96
C SER A 481 -92.66 23.37 13.25
N GLY A 482 -91.58 23.83 13.88
CA GLY A 482 -90.40 23.03 14.20
C GLY A 482 -89.26 23.09 13.16
N MET A 483 -89.34 23.97 12.15
CA MET A 483 -88.26 24.20 11.19
C MET A 483 -87.03 24.81 11.89
N ILE A 484 -85.83 24.52 11.37
CA ILE A 484 -84.58 25.07 11.89
C ILE A 484 -84.32 26.46 11.27
N ASN A 485 -83.78 27.36 12.07
CA ASN A 485 -83.75 28.80 11.83
C ASN A 485 -83.20 29.18 10.43
N GLY A 486 -84.00 29.91 9.64
CA GLY A 486 -83.65 30.37 8.29
C GLY A 486 -84.04 29.43 7.15
N GLU A 487 -84.56 28.23 7.44
CA GLU A 487 -85.06 27.30 6.43
C GLU A 487 -86.53 27.59 6.07
N SER A 488 -86.87 27.40 4.80
CA SER A 488 -88.23 27.56 4.27
C SER A 488 -88.65 26.29 3.56
N LEU A 489 -89.76 25.70 4.01
CA LEU A 489 -90.39 24.56 3.36
C LEU A 489 -91.84 24.92 3.03
N ASN A 490 -92.29 24.56 1.82
CA ASN A 490 -93.68 24.77 1.44
C ASN A 490 -94.54 23.61 1.95
N LEU A 491 -95.66 23.95 2.61
CA LEU A 491 -96.68 22.97 2.94
C LEU A 491 -97.53 22.71 1.69
N GLY A 492 -97.57 21.44 1.24
CA GLY A 492 -98.44 21.03 0.14
C GLY A 492 -99.93 21.14 0.51
N ALA A 493 -100.82 20.91 -0.46
CA ALA A 493 -102.26 20.93 -0.21
C ALA A 493 -102.63 19.92 0.90
N LEU A 494 -103.30 20.40 1.94
CA LEU A 494 -103.80 19.57 3.01
C LEU A 494 -105.13 18.91 2.58
N SER A 495 -105.29 17.63 2.87
CA SER A 495 -106.55 16.91 2.73
C SER A 495 -107.00 16.39 4.09
N GLY A 496 -108.31 16.32 4.29
CA GLY A 496 -108.91 15.75 5.50
C GLY A 496 -110.24 15.09 5.17
N ALA A 497 -110.75 14.32 6.13
CA ALA A 497 -112.07 13.73 6.06
C ALA A 497 -112.83 14.01 7.37
N PHE A 498 -114.13 14.30 7.27
CA PHE A 498 -115.00 14.30 8.45
C PHE A 498 -115.15 12.86 8.97
N ALA A 499 -115.04 12.66 10.28
CA ALA A 499 -115.43 11.41 10.92
C ALA A 499 -116.96 11.32 10.95
N ASP A 500 -117.50 10.09 10.92
CA ASP A 500 -118.94 9.83 10.96
C ASP A 500 -119.56 10.03 12.36
#